data_AF-A0A7W8RU91-F1
#
_entry.id   AF-A0A7W8RU91-F1
#
_cell.length_a   1.000
_cell.length_b   1.000
_cell.length_c   1.000
_cell.angle_alpha   90.00
_cell.angle_beta   90.00
_cell.angle_gamma   90.00
#
_symmetry.space_group_name_H-M   'P 1'
#
loop_
_entity.id
_entity.type
_entity.pdbx_description
1 polymer ?
#
loop_
_entity_poly.entity_id
_entity_poly.type
_entity_poly.pdbx_seq_one_letter_code
_entity_poly.pdbx_strand_id
1 'polypeptide(L)'
;MNKHPIAIAAAAVGGYKALADILGVTKGAVHQWMSPDRQVPIEHCTPIEQATSGAVTRQMLRPDDWESIWPELAGKGGISATDRAAASDDVQPPAGNVKRGDKMARMVI
;
A
#
# COMPACT_ATOMS: atom_id res chain seq x y z
N MET A 1 27.29 3.52 -12.57
CA MET A 1 26.98 4.29 -11.36
C MET A 1 25.81 3.62 -10.66
N ASN A 2 26.05 2.87 -9.59
CA ASN A 2 24.98 2.26 -8.81
C ASN A 2 24.21 3.39 -8.14
N LYS A 3 22.99 3.67 -8.61
CA LYS A 3 22.18 4.76 -8.08
C LYS A 3 21.67 4.36 -6.70
N HIS A 4 21.97 5.19 -5.70
CA HIS A 4 21.47 5.00 -4.35
C HIS A 4 19.93 5.05 -4.34
N PRO A 5 19.22 4.20 -3.57
CA PRO A 5 17.76 4.17 -3.54
C PRO A 5 17.15 5.53 -3.16
N ILE A 6 17.77 6.27 -2.24
CA ILE A 6 17.35 7.66 -1.91
C ILE A 6 17.47 8.62 -3.09
N ALA A 7 18.46 8.44 -3.98
CA ALA A 7 18.58 9.27 -5.18
C ALA A 7 17.44 8.98 -6.17
N ILE A 8 17.01 7.71 -6.27
CA ILE A 8 15.86 7.30 -7.08
C ILE A 8 14.58 7.88 -6.47
N ALA A 9 14.41 7.78 -5.16
CA ALA A 9 13.26 8.34 -4.45
C ALA A 9 13.16 9.85 -4.67
N ALA A 10 14.28 10.56 -4.50
CA ALA A 10 14.37 11.99 -4.75
C ALA A 10 14.00 12.34 -6.20
N ALA A 11 14.46 11.58 -7.19
CA ALA A 11 14.09 11.80 -8.58
C ALA A 11 12.58 11.60 -8.83
N ALA A 12 11.96 10.61 -8.19
CA ALA A 12 10.53 10.33 -8.35
C ALA A 12 9.63 11.44 -7.77
N VAL A 13 10.02 12.05 -6.65
CA VAL A 13 9.23 13.09 -5.97
C VAL A 13 9.58 14.52 -6.38
N GLY A 14 10.55 14.72 -7.28
CA GLY A 14 10.96 16.05 -7.77
C GLY A 14 12.16 16.68 -7.04
N GLY A 15 12.85 15.94 -6.18
CA GLY A 15 14.17 16.27 -5.66
C GLY A 15 14.35 16.01 -4.16
N TYR A 16 15.58 16.18 -3.66
CA TYR A 16 15.92 15.94 -2.24
C TYR A 16 15.17 16.84 -1.26
N LYS A 17 14.89 18.09 -1.65
CA LYS A 17 14.14 19.02 -0.79
C LYS A 17 12.68 18.62 -0.68
N ALA A 18 12.05 18.23 -1.80
CA ALA A 18 10.67 17.74 -1.80
C ALA A 18 10.55 16.46 -0.97
N LEU A 19 11.49 15.53 -1.14
CA LEU A 19 11.54 14.31 -0.33
C LEU A 19 11.66 14.62 1.17
N ALA A 20 12.57 15.52 1.54
CA ALA A 20 12.77 15.91 2.93
C ALA A 20 11.50 16.55 3.55
N ASP A 21 10.81 17.40 2.78
CA ASP A 21 9.57 18.07 3.18
C ASP A 21 8.43 17.07 3.45
N ILE A 22 8.23 16.11 2.53
CA ILE A 22 7.25 15.03 2.68
C ILE A 22 7.52 14.18 3.92
N LEU A 23 8.79 13.92 4.21
CA LEU A 23 9.21 13.12 5.36
C LEU A 23 9.27 13.91 6.67
N GLY A 24 9.10 15.23 6.64
CA GLY A 24 9.27 16.09 7.81
C GLY A 24 10.70 16.13 8.37
N VAL A 25 11.70 15.84 7.54
CA VAL A 25 13.13 15.82 7.94
C VAL A 25 13.91 16.93 7.26
N THR A 26 15.16 17.13 7.70
CA THR A 26 16.06 18.06 7.03
C THR A 26 16.68 17.43 5.77
N LYS A 27 16.99 18.25 4.75
CA LYS A 27 17.74 17.81 3.56
C LYS A 27 19.09 17.16 3.95
N GLY A 28 19.72 17.65 5.02
CA GLY A 28 20.95 17.09 5.56
C GLY A 28 20.78 15.65 6.03
N ALA A 29 19.68 15.34 6.73
CA ALA A 29 19.36 13.97 7.13
C ALA A 29 19.23 13.02 5.94
N VAL A 30 18.50 13.45 4.89
CA VAL A 30 18.36 12.67 3.64
C VAL A 30 19.72 12.38 3.00
N HIS A 31 20.63 13.36 2.98
CA HIS A 31 21.99 13.18 2.47
C HIS A 31 22.84 12.26 3.35
N GLN A 32 22.68 12.33 4.68
CA GLN A 32 23.39 11.45 5.61
C GLN A 32 23.01 9.98 5.42
N TRP A 33 21.76 9.68 5.02
CA TRP A 33 21.34 8.31 4.72
C TRP A 33 21.95 7.74 3.43
N MET A 34 22.67 8.54 2.64
CA MET A 34 23.43 8.06 1.48
C MET A 34 24.86 7.65 1.84
N SER A 35 25.32 7.96 3.04
CA SER A 35 26.64 7.57 3.49
C SER A 35 26.68 6.06 3.75
N PRO A 36 27.79 5.38 3.43
CA PRO A 36 27.90 3.92 3.55
C PRO A 36 27.71 3.41 5.00
N ASP A 37 28.02 4.24 6.00
CA ASP A 37 27.88 3.91 7.42
C ASP A 37 26.47 4.17 7.99
N ARG A 38 25.55 4.70 7.18
CA ARG A 38 24.24 5.17 7.62
C ARG A 38 23.15 4.58 6.75
N GLN A 39 22.13 4.07 7.40
CA GLN A 39 20.93 3.56 6.75
C GLN A 39 19.72 4.43 7.07
N VAL A 40 18.69 4.29 6.26
CA VAL A 40 17.41 4.98 6.47
C VAL A 40 16.74 4.40 7.73
N PRO A 41 16.29 5.26 8.66
CA PRO A 41 15.48 4.85 9.80
C PRO A 41 14.20 4.14 9.35
N ILE A 42 13.80 3.11 10.10
CA ILE A 42 12.64 2.25 9.79
C ILE A 42 11.36 3.07 9.64
N GLU A 43 11.19 4.11 10.47
CA GLU A 43 10.06 5.03 10.46
C GLU A 43 9.89 5.78 9.13
N HIS A 44 10.97 5.98 8.37
CA HIS A 44 10.94 6.69 7.09
C HIS A 44 10.83 5.76 5.87
N CYS A 45 11.03 4.45 6.03
CA CYS A 45 10.98 3.52 4.90
C CYS A 45 9.58 3.46 4.25
N THR A 46 8.53 3.32 5.06
CA THR A 46 7.15 3.29 4.57
C THR A 46 6.72 4.60 3.88
N PRO A 47 6.92 5.79 4.46
CA PRO A 47 6.52 7.03 3.79
C PRO A 47 7.34 7.30 2.51
N ILE A 48 8.61 6.87 2.42
CA ILE A 48 9.38 6.95 1.16
C ILE A 48 8.74 6.06 0.09
N GLU A 49 8.38 4.82 0.42
CA GLU A 49 7.73 3.88 -0.51
C GLU A 49 6.40 4.45 -1.03
N GLN A 50 5.60 5.04 -0.15
CA GLN A 50 4.33 5.68 -0.51
C GLN A 50 4.54 6.94 -1.36
N ALA A 51 5.47 7.82 -0.98
CA ALA A 51 5.77 9.05 -1.72
C ALA A 51 6.29 8.78 -3.13
N THR A 52 6.97 7.64 -3.31
CA THR A 52 7.54 7.22 -4.60
C THR A 52 6.62 6.31 -5.40
N SER A 53 5.37 6.08 -4.94
CA SER A 53 4.41 5.18 -5.57
C SER A 53 4.99 3.78 -5.84
N GLY A 54 5.84 3.27 -4.95
CA GLY A 54 6.49 1.97 -5.07
C GLY A 54 7.71 1.93 -6.00
N ALA A 55 8.19 3.07 -6.52
CA ALA A 55 9.44 3.10 -7.29
C ALA A 55 10.67 2.73 -6.44
N VAL A 56 10.60 2.95 -5.12
CA VAL A 56 11.58 2.49 -4.15
C VAL A 56 10.87 1.72 -3.06
N THR A 57 11.27 0.48 -2.83
CA THR A 57 10.70 -0.38 -1.78
C THR A 57 11.53 -0.33 -0.50
N ARG A 58 10.92 -0.67 0.63
CA ARG A 58 11.64 -0.78 1.91
C ARG A 58 12.80 -1.80 1.88
N GLN A 59 12.73 -2.84 1.04
CA GLN A 59 13.82 -3.79 0.82
C GLN A 59 15.02 -3.14 0.11
N MET A 60 14.77 -2.27 -0.87
CA MET A 60 15.83 -1.52 -1.55
C MET A 60 16.51 -0.51 -0.61
N LEU A 61 15.78 0.06 0.35
CA LEU A 61 16.33 1.02 1.32
C LEU A 61 17.18 0.35 2.40
N ARG A 62 16.89 -0.91 2.74
CA ARG A 62 17.57 -1.67 3.80
C ARG A 62 17.82 -3.13 3.38
N PRO A 63 18.78 -3.39 2.48
CA PRO A 63 19.02 -4.75 1.99
C PRO A 63 19.54 -5.71 3.08
N ASP A 64 20.16 -5.22 4.14
CA ASP A 64 20.79 -6.05 5.17
C ASP A 64 19.82 -6.49 6.30
N ASP A 65 18.85 -5.64 6.66
CA ASP A 65 18.00 -5.85 7.86
C ASP A 65 16.50 -6.07 7.54
N TRP A 66 16.07 -5.94 6.28
CA TRP A 66 14.64 -5.94 5.95
C TRP A 66 13.94 -7.24 6.36
N GLU A 67 14.62 -8.40 6.30
CA GLU A 67 14.03 -9.70 6.65
C GLU A 67 13.67 -9.79 8.14
N SER A 68 14.46 -9.15 9.00
CA SER A 68 14.24 -9.13 10.44
C SER A 68 13.10 -8.18 10.82
N ILE A 69 12.99 -7.04 10.11
CA ILE A 69 12.01 -5.99 10.41
C ILE A 69 10.64 -6.31 9.78
N TRP A 70 10.64 -6.81 8.55
CA TRP A 70 9.44 -7.09 7.75
C TRP A 70 9.47 -8.51 7.16
N PRO A 71 9.44 -9.56 8.00
CA PRO A 71 9.42 -10.94 7.53
C PRO A 71 8.21 -11.25 6.64
N GLU A 72 7.10 -10.49 6.76
CA GLU A 72 5.92 -10.66 5.93
C GLU A 72 6.17 -10.35 4.45
N LEU A 73 7.23 -9.62 4.12
CA LEU A 73 7.60 -9.34 2.73
C LEU A 73 8.30 -10.52 2.05
N ALA A 74 9.04 -11.34 2.80
CA ALA A 74 9.71 -12.52 2.26
C ALA A 74 8.70 -13.58 1.77
N GLY A 75 7.49 -13.58 2.33
CA GLY A 75 6.40 -14.49 1.99
C GLY A 75 5.39 -13.99 0.96
N LYS A 76 5.50 -12.76 0.43
CA LYS A 76 4.59 -12.26 -0.63
C LYS A 76 4.98 -12.77 -2.02
N GLY A 77 5.16 -14.09 -2.13
CA GLY A 77 5.15 -14.83 -3.38
C GLY A 77 3.94 -15.78 -3.38
N GLY A 78 2.75 -15.23 -3.62
CA GLY A 78 1.54 -16.02 -3.90
C GLY A 78 0.67 -16.38 -2.70
N ILE A 79 -0.18 -15.45 -2.28
CA ILE A 79 -1.57 -15.86 -2.05
C ILE A 79 -2.23 -15.91 -3.43
N SER A 80 -2.19 -17.11 -4.02
CA SER A 80 -3.02 -17.47 -5.15
C SER A 80 -4.47 -17.09 -4.86
N ALA A 81 -5.17 -16.76 -5.94
CA ALA A 81 -6.59 -16.44 -6.01
C ALA A 81 -7.51 -17.62 -5.60
N THR A 82 -7.42 -18.09 -4.36
CA THR A 82 -8.32 -19.06 -3.75
C THR A 82 -8.87 -18.53 -2.44
N ASP A 83 -9.48 -17.35 -2.49
CA ASP A 83 -10.66 -17.06 -1.65
C ASP A 83 -11.54 -16.05 -2.40
N ARG A 84 -11.88 -16.39 -3.64
CA ARG A 84 -13.20 -16.01 -4.16
C ARG A 84 -14.16 -17.05 -3.62
N ALA A 85 -14.56 -16.87 -2.37
CA ALA A 85 -15.79 -17.49 -1.89
C ALA A 85 -16.90 -17.08 -2.86
N ALA A 86 -17.32 -18.05 -3.66
CA ALA A 86 -18.49 -17.97 -4.48
C ALA A 86 -19.69 -17.63 -3.60
N ALA A 87 -20.25 -16.45 -3.78
CA ALA A 87 -21.63 -16.16 -3.45
C ALA A 87 -22.34 -15.71 -4.74
N SER A 88 -22.28 -16.56 -5.75
CA SER A 88 -23.27 -16.53 -6.84
C SER A 88 -24.13 -17.78 -6.66
N ASP A 89 -25.11 -17.68 -5.79
CA ASP A 89 -26.25 -18.60 -5.76
C ASP A 89 -27.13 -18.24 -6.96
N ASP A 90 -26.75 -18.77 -8.12
CA ASP A 90 -27.62 -18.84 -9.29
C ASP A 90 -28.67 -19.93 -9.02
N VAL A 91 -29.74 -19.55 -8.34
CA VAL A 91 -31.02 -20.28 -8.35
C VAL A 91 -32.08 -19.39 -8.98
N GLN A 92 -32.29 -19.60 -10.27
CA GLN A 92 -33.56 -19.34 -10.96
C GLN A 92 -33.87 -20.54 -11.87
N PRO A 93 -35.14 -20.88 -12.20
CA PRO A 93 -36.45 -20.77 -11.50
C PRO A 93 -37.23 -22.14 -11.67
N PRO A 94 -38.58 -22.32 -11.45
CA PRO A 94 -39.62 -21.74 -12.31
C PRO A 94 -40.99 -21.40 -11.64
N ALA A 95 -41.69 -20.47 -12.30
CA ALA A 95 -43.16 -20.33 -12.40
C ALA A 95 -44.03 -20.38 -11.11
N GLY A 96 -44.50 -19.20 -10.68
CA GLY A 96 -45.60 -19.08 -9.73
C GLY A 96 -46.32 -17.74 -9.89
N ASN A 97 -47.26 -17.67 -10.84
CA ASN A 97 -48.08 -16.50 -11.11
C ASN A 97 -49.19 -16.38 -10.05
N VAL A 98 -49.14 -15.43 -9.11
CA VAL A 98 -50.32 -15.01 -8.31
C VAL A 98 -50.38 -13.50 -8.14
N LYS A 99 -51.61 -13.01 -8.26
CA LYS A 99 -52.05 -11.64 -8.52
C LYS A 99 -52.48 -10.92 -7.23
N ARG A 100 -52.39 -9.59 -7.26
CA ARG A 100 -53.35 -8.57 -6.74
C ARG A 100 -53.47 -8.24 -5.23
N GLY A 101 -53.56 -6.91 -5.00
CA GLY A 101 -54.32 -6.21 -3.94
C GLY A 101 -53.61 -6.11 -2.58
N ASP A 102 -53.73 -5.08 -1.74
CA ASP A 102 -54.72 -4.00 -1.63
C ASP A 102 -54.18 -2.88 -0.67
N LYS A 103 -54.66 -1.65 -0.89
CA LYS A 103 -54.80 -0.42 -0.05
C LYS A 103 -54.12 -0.33 1.34
N MET A 104 -53.34 0.73 1.61
CA MET A 104 -53.75 2.00 2.28
C MET A 104 -54.42 1.89 3.66
N ALA A 105 -53.70 2.34 4.71
CA ALA A 105 -54.16 3.17 5.86
C ALA A 105 -53.02 3.25 6.89
N ARG A 106 -52.28 4.35 7.04
CA ARG A 106 -52.58 5.50 7.95
C ARG A 106 -53.11 5.06 9.32
N MET A 107 -52.26 5.10 10.34
CA MET A 107 -52.68 5.16 11.74
C MET A 107 -51.94 6.30 12.43
N VAL A 108 -52.71 7.31 12.83
CA VAL A 108 -52.40 8.32 13.83
C VAL A 108 -52.97 7.82 15.14
N ILE A 109 -52.20 7.93 16.22
CA ILE A 109 -52.66 8.44 17.52
C ILE A 109 -51.47 9.05 18.25
#